data_AF-A0A1A7ZYF9-F1
#
_entry.id   AF-A0A1A7ZYF9-F1
#
_cell.length_a   1.000
_cell.length_b   1.000
_cell.length_c   1.000
_cell.angle_alpha   90.00
_cell.angle_beta   90.00
_cell.angle_gamma   90.00
#
_symmetry.space_group_name_H-M   'P 1'
#
loop_
_entity.id
_entity.type
_entity.pdbx_description
1 polymer ?
#
loop_
_entity_poly.entity_id
_entity_poly.type
_entity_poly.pdbx_seq_one_letter_code
_entity_poly.pdbx_strand_id
1 'polypeptide(L)'
;YTLVPVIGWQDLSTAFLEHKEQFRYFVLINCGANVDLLEMLQPDDDSIFFICDTHRPVDVVNVYNDTQIKLLIKQDDDLGVPSYDDIFRDDEEEDDGSGNDSDEGSEPSGKRRRFDEGAIERRIERQRARREWEAR
;
A
#
# COMPACT_ATOMS: atom_id res chain seq x y z
N TYR A 1 4.15 -25.27 -4.02
CA TYR A 1 3.24 -24.21 -4.45
C TYR A 1 1.84 -24.80 -4.55
N THR A 2 0.81 -23.97 -4.46
CA THR A 2 -0.59 -24.36 -4.61
C THR A 2 -1.20 -23.46 -5.68
N LEU A 3 -1.94 -24.05 -6.62
CA LEU A 3 -2.66 -23.29 -7.65
C LEU A 3 -4.11 -23.15 -7.21
N VAL A 4 -4.58 -21.91 -7.05
CA VAL A 4 -5.96 -21.61 -6.65
C VAL A 4 -6.59 -20.72 -7.73
N PRO A 5 -7.56 -21.23 -8.51
CA PRO A 5 -8.31 -20.40 -9.43
C PRO A 5 -9.29 -19.51 -8.66
N VAL A 6 -9.38 -18.25 -9.05
CA VAL A 6 -10.31 -17.26 -8.45
C VAL A 6 -11.12 -16.61 -9.58
N ILE A 7 -12.42 -16.44 -9.39
CA ILE A 7 -13.31 -15.83 -10.40
C ILE A 7 -13.50 -14.34 -10.11
N GLY A 8 -13.38 -13.94 -8.85
CA GLY A 8 -13.46 -12.54 -8.43
C GLY A 8 -12.86 -12.30 -7.05
N TRP A 9 -13.04 -11.09 -6.55
CA TRP A 9 -12.45 -10.62 -5.30
C TRP A 9 -12.88 -11.43 -4.09
N GLN A 10 -14.16 -11.82 -4.02
CA GLN A 10 -14.67 -12.62 -2.90
C GLN A 10 -13.96 -13.98 -2.81
N ASP A 11 -13.73 -14.62 -3.95
CA ASP A 11 -13.01 -15.90 -4.01
C ASP A 11 -11.55 -15.71 -3.59
N LEU A 12 -10.93 -14.62 -4.03
CA LEU A 12 -9.55 -14.27 -3.67
C LEU A 12 -9.40 -14.03 -2.17
N SER A 13 -10.28 -13.23 -1.56
CA SER A 13 -10.27 -13.01 -0.11
C SER A 13 -10.48 -14.30 0.67
N THR A 14 -11.40 -15.16 0.22
CA THR A 14 -11.67 -16.45 0.88
C THR A 14 -10.45 -17.37 0.78
N ALA A 15 -9.89 -17.52 -0.43
CA ALA A 15 -8.69 -18.32 -0.65
C ALA A 15 -7.49 -17.80 0.14
N PHE A 16 -7.34 -16.48 0.25
CA PHE A 16 -6.28 -15.88 1.06
C PHE A 16 -6.43 -16.26 2.53
N LEU A 17 -7.62 -16.11 3.12
CA LEU A 17 -7.88 -16.46 4.52
C LEU A 17 -7.62 -17.94 4.83
N GLU A 18 -7.93 -18.83 3.89
CA GLU A 18 -7.66 -20.27 4.05
C GLU A 18 -6.16 -20.63 4.04
N HIS A 19 -5.34 -19.79 3.40
CA HIS A 19 -3.94 -20.08 3.11
C HIS A 19 -2.93 -19.17 3.81
N LYS A 20 -3.34 -18.02 4.37
CA LYS A 20 -2.43 -17.01 4.93
C LYS A 20 -1.51 -17.53 6.05
N GLU A 21 -1.99 -18.46 6.87
CA GLU A 21 -1.20 -19.06 7.96
C GLU A 21 -0.14 -20.06 7.44
N GLN A 22 -0.30 -20.55 6.22
CA GLN A 22 0.53 -21.60 5.63
C GLN A 22 1.58 -21.05 4.67
N PHE A 23 1.31 -19.88 4.08
CA PHE A 23 2.11 -19.30 3.02
C PHE A 23 2.44 -17.85 3.31
N ARG A 24 3.71 -17.48 3.13
CA ARG A 24 4.19 -16.09 3.17
C ARG A 24 4.32 -15.45 1.80
N TYR A 25 4.35 -16.27 0.74
CA TYR A 25 4.60 -15.82 -0.62
C TYR A 25 3.39 -16.10 -1.49
N PHE A 26 2.81 -15.04 -2.04
CA PHE A 26 1.64 -15.09 -2.90
C PHE A 26 2.02 -14.61 -4.30
N VAL A 27 1.57 -15.33 -5.32
CA VAL A 27 1.73 -14.93 -6.71
C VAL A 27 0.35 -14.76 -7.32
N LEU A 28 -0.01 -13.53 -7.64
CA LEU A 28 -1.28 -13.16 -8.26
C LEU A 28 -1.05 -12.98 -9.75
N ILE A 29 -1.89 -13.63 -10.57
CA ILE A 29 -1.81 -13.59 -12.03
C ILE A 29 -3.12 -13.00 -12.55
N ASN A 30 -3.01 -11.91 -13.31
CA ASN A 30 -4.13 -11.16 -13.88
C ASN A 30 -5.17 -10.68 -12.84
N CYS A 31 -4.74 -10.45 -11.61
CA CYS A 31 -5.55 -9.84 -10.55
C CYS A 31 -4.67 -9.11 -9.52
N GLY A 32 -5.29 -8.19 -8.77
CA GLY A 32 -4.70 -7.54 -7.60
C GLY A 32 -3.99 -6.21 -7.86
N ALA A 33 -3.72 -5.80 -9.10
CA ALA A 33 -2.98 -4.55 -9.34
C ALA A 33 -3.83 -3.28 -9.15
N ASN A 34 -5.12 -3.32 -9.48
CA ASN A 34 -6.01 -2.15 -9.60
C ASN A 34 -6.82 -1.84 -8.33
N VAL A 35 -6.43 -2.41 -7.20
CA VAL A 35 -7.09 -2.23 -5.89
C VAL A 35 -6.01 -2.20 -4.81
N ASP A 36 -6.21 -1.42 -3.75
CA ASP A 36 -5.35 -1.50 -2.57
C ASP A 36 -5.42 -2.91 -1.97
N LEU A 37 -4.40 -3.72 -2.28
CA LEU A 37 -4.39 -5.15 -1.97
C LEU A 37 -4.18 -5.38 -0.47
N LEU A 38 -3.38 -4.52 0.16
CA LEU A 38 -3.12 -4.59 1.60
C LEU A 38 -4.37 -4.20 2.39
N GLU A 39 -5.10 -3.19 1.92
CA GLU A 39 -6.39 -2.82 2.51
C GLU A 39 -7.40 -3.96 2.40
N MET A 40 -7.51 -4.59 1.22
CA MET A 40 -8.47 -5.67 0.97
C MET A 40 -8.17 -6.93 1.79
N LEU A 41 -6.92 -7.39 1.80
CA LEU A 41 -6.56 -8.71 2.34
C LEU A 41 -6.12 -8.70 3.79
N GLN A 42 -5.68 -7.54 4.29
CA GLN A 42 -5.13 -7.38 5.64
C GLN A 42 -4.13 -8.49 5.99
N PRO A 43 -3.06 -8.64 5.18
CA PRO A 43 -2.06 -9.67 5.41
C PRO A 43 -1.17 -9.32 6.61
N ASP A 44 -0.47 -10.34 7.13
CA ASP A 44 0.61 -10.13 8.09
C ASP A 44 1.80 -9.42 7.43
N ASP A 45 2.60 -8.70 8.21
CA ASP A 45 3.70 -7.86 7.70
C ASP A 45 4.81 -8.63 6.98
N ASP A 46 4.92 -9.93 7.23
CA ASP A 46 5.89 -10.82 6.58
C ASP A 46 5.35 -11.48 5.29
N SER A 47 4.10 -11.17 4.90
CA SER A 47 3.51 -11.63 3.65
C SER A 47 3.99 -10.80 2.46
N ILE A 48 4.42 -11.48 1.40
CA ILE A 48 4.93 -10.88 0.16
C ILE A 48 4.04 -11.29 -1.01
N PHE A 49 3.60 -10.30 -1.79
CA PHE A 49 2.74 -10.45 -2.95
C PHE A 49 3.49 -10.10 -4.23
N PHE A 50 3.65 -11.06 -5.12
CA PHE A 50 4.10 -10.84 -6.49
C PHE A 50 2.89 -10.71 -7.41
N ILE A 51 2.72 -9.56 -8.04
CA ILE A 51 1.54 -9.25 -8.86
C ILE A 51 1.95 -9.17 -10.32
N CYS A 52 1.51 -10.14 -11.12
CA CYS A 52 1.66 -10.14 -12.58
C CYS A 52 0.30 -9.85 -13.21
N ASP A 53 -0.06 -8.57 -13.35
CA ASP A 53 -1.39 -8.15 -13.77
C ASP A 53 -1.37 -7.02 -14.82
N THR A 54 -2.20 -7.17 -15.84
CA THR A 54 -2.37 -6.23 -16.95
C THR A 54 -3.45 -5.17 -16.71
N HIS A 55 -4.24 -5.28 -15.63
CA HIS A 55 -5.27 -4.28 -15.34
C HIS A 55 -4.66 -2.90 -15.05
N ARG A 56 -5.30 -1.85 -15.58
CA ARG A 56 -4.91 -0.44 -15.40
C ARG A 56 -6.15 0.41 -15.05
N PRO A 57 -6.03 1.48 -14.26
CA PRO A 57 -4.80 1.94 -13.59
C PRO A 57 -4.36 0.99 -12.46
N VAL A 58 -3.06 1.01 -12.14
CA VAL A 58 -2.53 0.33 -10.96
C VAL A 58 -2.83 1.19 -9.74
N ASP A 59 -3.21 0.57 -8.64
CA ASP A 59 -3.45 1.27 -7.38
C ASP A 59 -2.14 1.91 -6.87
N VAL A 60 -2.24 3.16 -6.42
CA VAL A 60 -1.07 3.95 -5.99
C VAL A 60 -0.40 3.35 -4.76
N VAL A 61 -1.15 2.71 -3.85
CA VAL A 61 -0.59 2.04 -2.67
C VAL A 61 0.22 0.83 -3.11
N ASN A 62 -0.25 0.08 -4.10
CA ASN A 62 0.51 -1.05 -4.66
C ASN A 62 1.80 -0.60 -5.38
N VAL A 63 1.82 0.60 -5.97
CA VAL A 63 3.01 1.15 -6.64
C VAL A 63 4.05 1.61 -5.64
N TYR A 64 3.61 2.30 -4.58
CA TYR A 64 4.50 2.91 -3.61
C TYR A 64 4.87 1.98 -2.44
N ASN A 65 4.12 0.90 -2.21
CA ASN A 65 4.51 -0.13 -1.27
C ASN A 65 5.55 -1.06 -1.91
N ASP A 66 6.81 -0.91 -1.51
CA ASP A 66 7.90 -1.77 -1.96
C ASP A 66 8.29 -2.83 -0.92
N THR A 67 7.62 -2.89 0.24
CA THR A 67 7.89 -3.86 1.30
C THR A 67 7.22 -5.20 0.98
N GLN A 68 5.89 -5.20 0.92
CA GLN A 68 5.06 -6.39 0.75
C GLN A 68 4.65 -6.60 -0.71
N ILE A 69 4.45 -5.53 -1.49
CA ILE A 69 3.99 -5.62 -2.88
C ILE A 69 5.17 -5.60 -3.85
N LYS A 70 5.18 -6.54 -4.79
CA LYS A 70 6.18 -6.68 -5.87
C LYS A 70 5.47 -6.74 -7.21
N LEU A 71 5.33 -5.60 -7.87
CA LEU A 71 4.73 -5.51 -9.20
C LEU A 71 5.68 -6.11 -10.27
N LEU A 72 5.22 -7.17 -10.93
CA LEU A 72 5.90 -7.83 -12.05
C LEU A 72 5.45 -7.22 -13.38
N ILE A 73 5.70 -5.92 -13.54
CA ILE A 73 5.36 -5.14 -14.73
C ILE A 73 6.63 -4.80 -15.51
N LYS A 74 6.52 -4.56 -16.82
CA LYS A 74 7.67 -4.12 -17.61
C LYS A 74 8.10 -2.72 -17.20
N GLN A 75 9.41 -2.46 -17.21
CA GLN A 75 9.99 -1.19 -16.76
C GLN A 75 9.66 0.01 -17.67
N ASP A 76 9.31 -0.26 -18.93
CA ASP A 76 8.92 0.74 -19.94
C ASP A 76 7.41 1.04 -19.95
N ASP A 77 6.64 0.40 -19.08
CA ASP A 77 5.22 0.64 -18.97
C ASP A 77 4.96 1.92 -18.17
N ASP A 78 4.44 2.95 -18.84
CA ASP A 78 4.04 4.20 -18.18
C ASP A 78 2.76 3.96 -17.40
N LEU A 79 2.89 3.83 -16.09
CA LEU A 79 1.77 3.58 -15.18
C LEU A 79 0.90 4.84 -14.97
N GLY A 80 1.32 6.02 -15.43
CA GLY A 80 0.59 7.27 -15.24
C GLY A 80 0.38 7.63 -13.76
N VAL A 81 1.28 7.17 -12.89
CA VAL A 81 1.15 7.30 -11.43
C VAL A 81 1.53 8.73 -11.02
N PRO A 82 0.65 9.47 -10.31
CA PRO A 82 0.97 10.80 -9.81
C PRO A 82 2.13 10.77 -8.81
N SER A 83 2.78 11.91 -8.57
CA SER A 83 3.84 12.02 -7.56
C SER A 83 3.32 11.65 -6.17
N TYR A 84 4.21 11.09 -5.34
CA TYR A 84 3.90 10.75 -3.95
C TYR A 84 3.33 11.96 -3.18
N ASP A 85 4.02 13.10 -3.26
CA ASP A 85 3.67 14.35 -2.57
C ASP A 85 2.29 14.92 -2.99
N ASP A 86 1.78 14.55 -4.17
CA ASP A 86 0.46 15.01 -4.64
C ASP A 86 -0.69 14.23 -4.00
N ILE A 87 -0.44 12.97 -3.59
CA ILE A 87 -1.45 12.02 -3.10
C ILE A 87 -1.36 11.84 -1.59
N PHE A 88 -0.15 11.76 -1.06
CA PHE A 88 0.14 11.55 0.35
C PHE A 88 0.63 12.87 0.92
N ARG A 89 -0.34 13.74 1.23
CA ARG A 89 -0.07 14.88 2.10
C ARG A 89 -0.07 14.36 3.52
N ASP A 90 0.98 14.66 4.27
CA ASP A 90 0.93 14.54 5.71
C ASP A 90 -0.15 15.52 6.18
N ASP A 91 -1.35 15.03 6.45
CA ASP A 91 -2.41 15.78 7.13
C ASP A 91 -1.99 16.01 8.59
N GLU A 92 -0.85 16.71 8.80
CA GLU A 92 -0.39 17.23 10.09
C GLU A 92 -0.94 18.64 10.36
N GLU A 93 -2.01 19.07 9.68
CA GLU A 93 -2.66 20.38 9.88
C GLU A 93 -4.18 20.30 10.18
N GLU A 94 -4.66 19.24 10.84
CA GLU A 94 -6.02 19.24 11.44
C GLU A 94 -6.01 18.77 12.92
N ASP A 95 -5.12 19.32 13.74
CA ASP A 95 -5.37 19.54 15.17
C ASP A 95 -4.39 20.59 15.73
N ASP A 96 -4.58 21.87 15.40
CA ASP A 96 -3.96 22.94 16.20
C ASP A 96 -5.02 23.85 16.81
N GLY A 97 -5.60 23.32 17.88
CA GLY A 97 -6.24 24.09 18.92
C GLY A 97 -5.30 24.35 20.11
N SER A 98 -4.14 25.00 19.96
CA SER A 98 -3.69 26.11 20.84
C SER A 98 -2.28 26.57 20.48
N GLY A 99 -2.13 27.84 20.14
CA GLY A 99 -0.90 28.36 19.55
C GLY A 99 0.30 28.53 20.47
N ASN A 100 1.45 28.79 19.85
CA ASN A 100 2.38 29.84 20.20
C ASN A 100 3.43 30.02 19.09
N ASP A 101 3.62 31.25 18.62
CA ASP A 101 4.61 31.71 17.63
C ASP A 101 6.05 31.22 17.92
N SER A 102 6.80 30.86 16.87
CA SER A 102 8.15 31.38 16.57
C SER A 102 8.69 30.90 15.21
N ASP A 103 9.10 31.88 14.39
CA ASP A 103 9.87 31.82 13.13
C ASP A 103 11.17 30.99 13.20
N GLU A 104 11.53 30.31 12.10
CA GLU A 104 12.68 30.69 11.24
C GLU A 104 12.88 29.68 10.09
N GLY A 105 13.03 30.21 8.88
CA GLY A 105 13.10 29.45 7.63
C GLY A 105 14.39 28.69 7.37
N SER A 106 14.34 27.73 6.45
CA SER A 106 15.51 27.16 5.76
C SER A 106 15.11 26.48 4.45
N GLU A 107 15.74 26.95 3.36
CA GLU A 107 15.58 26.60 1.95
C GLU A 107 15.93 25.13 1.55
N PRO A 108 15.53 24.68 0.34
CA PRO A 108 15.35 23.26 0.04
C PRO A 108 16.67 22.57 -0.39
N SER A 109 17.17 21.67 0.44
CA SER A 109 18.32 20.83 0.13
C SER A 109 17.92 19.66 -0.78
N GLY A 110 18.26 19.77 -2.06
CA GLY A 110 18.22 18.69 -3.06
C GLY A 110 19.02 17.45 -2.68
N LYS A 111 18.37 16.52 -2.00
CA LYS A 111 18.82 15.13 -1.85
C LYS A 111 17.74 14.23 -2.42
N ARG A 112 18.14 13.29 -3.28
CA ARG A 112 17.30 12.18 -3.76
C ARG A 112 16.53 11.64 -2.55
N ARG A 113 15.25 11.99 -2.47
CA ARG A 113 14.37 11.62 -1.36
C ARG A 113 14.23 10.11 -1.44
N ARG A 114 14.86 9.42 -0.51
CA ARG A 114 14.41 8.11 -0.07
C ARG A 114 12.93 8.34 0.27
N PHE A 115 12.04 7.74 -0.51
CA PHE A 115 10.60 7.85 -0.34
C PHE A 115 10.27 7.68 1.15
N ASP A 116 9.34 8.46 1.72
CA ASP A 116 8.96 8.28 3.14
C ASP A 116 8.12 7.00 3.25
N GLU A 117 8.80 5.84 3.17
CA GLU A 117 8.29 4.51 3.45
C GLU A 117 7.50 4.51 4.78
N GLY A 118 7.99 5.28 5.75
CA GLY A 118 7.36 5.44 7.05
C GLY A 118 5.97 6.08 6.98
N ALA A 119 5.70 7.00 6.06
CA ALA A 119 4.37 7.63 5.96
C ALA A 119 3.29 6.64 5.48
N ILE A 120 3.64 5.78 4.52
CA ILE A 120 2.75 4.72 4.04
C ILE A 120 2.54 3.68 5.15
N GLU A 121 3.61 3.24 5.80
CA GLU A 121 3.54 2.31 6.94
C GLU A 121 2.67 2.88 8.08
N ARG A 122 2.89 4.14 8.46
CA ARG A 122 2.06 4.86 9.46
C ARG A 122 0.59 4.92 9.05
N ARG A 123 0.28 5.07 7.76
CA ARG A 123 -1.10 5.05 7.26
C ARG A 123 -1.72 3.66 7.39
N ILE A 124 -1.00 2.62 6.97
CA ILE A 124 -1.43 1.22 7.08
C ILE A 124 -1.68 0.87 8.55
N GLU A 125 -0.76 1.24 9.44
CA GLU A 125 -0.88 1.01 10.89
C GLU A 125 -2.08 1.76 11.49
N ARG A 126 -2.26 3.04 11.16
CA ARG A 126 -3.45 3.82 11.58
C ARG A 126 -4.76 3.19 11.11
N GLN A 127 -4.81 2.68 9.88
CA GLN A 127 -5.99 2.00 9.35
C GLN A 127 -6.28 0.69 10.10
N ARG A 128 -5.24 -0.10 10.41
CA ARG A 128 -5.37 -1.32 11.22
C ARG A 128 -5.88 -1.01 12.63
N ALA A 129 -5.28 -0.03 13.31
CA ALA A 129 -5.67 0.39 14.65
C ALA A 129 -7.12 0.91 14.71
N ARG A 130 -7.56 1.69 13.71
CA ARG A 130 -8.96 2.15 13.62
C ARG A 130 -9.94 0.98 13.54
N ARG A 131 -9.63 -0.04 12.73
CA ARG A 131 -10.48 -1.23 12.57
C ARG A 131 -10.52 -2.09 13.82
N GLU A 132 -9.38 -2.27 14.49
CA GLU A 132 -9.33 -2.95 15.79
C GLU A 132 -10.21 -2.24 16.83
N TRP A 133 -10.29 -0.91 16.79
CA TRP A 133 -11.19 -0.15 17.64
C TRP A 133 -12.66 -0.32 17.26
N GLU A 134 -13.00 -0.27 15.97
CA GLU A 134 -14.38 -0.46 15.48
C GLU A 134 -14.92 -1.89 15.70
N ALA A 135 -14.04 -2.89 15.80
CA ALA A 135 -14.39 -4.28 16.06
C ALA A 135 -14.60 -4.62 17.56
N ARG A 136 -14.40 -3.66 18.47
CA ARG A 136 -14.61 -3.82 19.93
C ARG A 136 -15.98 -3.33 20.37
#